data_AF-A0A7R9WDX5-F1
#
_entry.id   AF-A0A7R9WDX5-F1
#
_cell.length_a   1.000
_cell.length_b   1.000
_cell.length_c   1.000
_cell.angle_alpha   90.00
_cell.angle_beta   90.00
_cell.angle_gamma   90.00
#
_symmetry.space_group_name_H-M   'P 1'
#
loop_
_entity.id
_entity.type
_entity.pdbx_description
1 polymer ?
#
loop_
_entity_poly.entity_id
_entity_poly.type
_entity_poly.pdbx_seq_one_letter_code
_entity_poly.pdbx_strand_id
1 'polypeptide(L)'
;PEWLSVILFFVFMSIVGYLEGMQIAFFAVTKMTKDEQGDHRCAKKTCELLFKGKGHNLPSFMIGRQLCVTLCFFIIARVTTLNVETGTGENIFGVSDPIQNFFNTGLLGALITTIVGSVAWQLVASAFPIGFLSFPLTYLLLVICLL
;
A
#
# COMPACT_ATOMS: atom_id res chain seq x y z
N PRO A 1 -13.01 15.04 13.43
CA PRO A 1 -14.26 14.71 12.71
C PRO A 1 -14.19 13.30 12.14
N GLU A 2 -15.19 12.46 12.40
CA GLU A 2 -15.18 11.04 12.00
C GLU A 2 -15.08 10.85 10.47
N TRP A 3 -15.72 11.74 9.70
CA TRP A 3 -15.64 11.71 8.23
C TRP A 3 -14.21 11.94 7.70
N LEU A 4 -13.40 12.73 8.41
CA LEU A 4 -11.99 12.96 8.05
C LEU A 4 -11.16 11.70 8.25
N SER A 5 -11.41 10.95 9.34
CA SER A 5 -10.78 9.67 9.62
C SER A 5 -11.05 8.65 8.50
N VAL A 6 -12.28 8.60 8.00
CA VAL A 6 -12.66 7.71 6.89
C VAL A 6 -11.94 8.09 5.60
N ILE A 7 -11.87 9.39 5.26
CA ILE A 7 -11.15 9.84 4.07
C ILE A 7 -9.66 9.50 4.18
N LEU A 8 -9.03 9.81 5.32
CA LEU A 8 -7.62 9.51 5.55
C LEU A 8 -7.36 8.01 5.45
N PHE A 9 -8.24 7.18 6.00
CA PHE A 9 -8.15 5.73 5.90
C PHE A 9 -8.08 5.27 4.44
N PHE A 10 -9.03 5.66 3.58
CA PHE A 10 -9.03 5.24 2.19
C PHE A 10 -7.84 5.78 1.38
N VAL A 11 -7.43 7.03 1.64
CA VAL A 11 -6.28 7.64 0.97
C VAL A 11 -4.99 6.91 1.34
N PHE A 12 -4.69 6.75 2.62
CA PHE A 12 -3.47 6.06 3.06
C PHE A 12 -3.47 4.59 2.68
N MET A 13 -4.62 3.90 2.75
CA MET A 13 -4.74 2.52 2.30
C MET A 13 -4.46 2.37 0.80
N SER A 14 -4.93 3.32 -0.01
CA SER A 14 -4.64 3.32 -1.45
C SER A 14 -3.15 3.55 -1.73
N ILE A 15 -2.51 4.46 -1.00
CA ILE A 15 -1.06 4.73 -1.13
C ILE A 15 -0.25 3.49 -0.73
N VAL A 16 -0.57 2.86 0.42
CA VAL A 16 0.11 1.65 0.91
C VAL A 16 0.01 0.53 -0.11
N GLY A 17 -1.21 0.21 -0.56
CA GLY A 17 -1.41 -0.87 -1.51
C GLY A 17 -0.68 -0.64 -2.81
N TYR A 18 -0.69 0.61 -3.29
CA TYR A 18 0.03 0.95 -4.51
C TYR A 18 1.55 0.80 -4.35
N LEU A 19 2.14 1.24 -3.23
CA LEU A 19 3.58 1.11 -2.95
C LEU A 19 4.03 -0.35 -2.81
N GLU A 20 3.20 -1.18 -2.17
CA GLU A 20 3.42 -2.62 -2.01
C GLU A 20 3.32 -3.34 -3.36
N GLY A 21 2.35 -2.98 -4.19
CA GLY A 21 2.23 -3.47 -5.57
C GLY A 21 3.43 -3.03 -6.43
N MET A 22 3.85 -1.76 -6.35
CA MET A 22 4.98 -1.23 -7.10
C MET A 22 6.28 -1.99 -6.85
N GLN A 23 6.53 -2.45 -5.61
CA GLN A 23 7.69 -3.30 -5.29
C GLN A 23 7.77 -4.52 -6.20
N ILE A 24 6.66 -5.25 -6.30
CA ILE A 24 6.59 -6.49 -7.06
C ILE A 24 6.62 -6.18 -8.55
N ALA A 25 5.92 -5.14 -8.99
CA ALA A 25 5.94 -4.71 -10.39
C ALA A 25 7.36 -4.32 -10.85
N PHE A 26 8.10 -3.56 -10.05
CA PHE A 26 9.49 -3.19 -10.37
C PHE A 26 10.42 -4.40 -10.37
N PHE A 27 10.23 -5.35 -9.45
CA PHE A 27 11.01 -6.58 -9.44
C PHE A 27 10.66 -7.51 -10.61
N ALA A 28 9.41 -7.50 -11.10
CA ALA A 28 9.03 -8.25 -12.30
C ALA A 28 9.68 -7.62 -13.54
N VAL A 29 9.66 -6.28 -13.64
CA VAL A 29 10.23 -5.56 -14.79
C VAL A 29 11.74 -5.72 -14.92
N THR A 30 12.48 -5.92 -13.83
CA THR A 30 13.94 -6.20 -13.90
C THR A 30 14.26 -7.54 -14.57
N LYS A 31 13.27 -8.43 -14.67
CA LYS A 31 13.39 -9.73 -15.35
C LYS A 31 12.88 -9.70 -16.79
N MET A 32 12.21 -8.63 -17.21
CA MET A 32 11.64 -8.49 -18.56
C MET A 32 12.63 -7.82 -19.50
N THR A 33 12.63 -8.24 -20.77
CA THR A 33 13.40 -7.59 -21.84
C THR A 33 12.77 -6.25 -22.24
N LYS A 34 13.54 -5.35 -22.86
CA LYS A 34 13.04 -4.01 -23.26
C LYS A 34 11.89 -4.08 -24.28
N ASP A 35 11.84 -5.13 -25.10
CA ASP A 35 10.77 -5.36 -26.07
C ASP A 35 9.46 -5.80 -25.40
N GLU A 36 9.54 -6.53 -24.28
CA GLU A 36 8.38 -6.97 -23.48
C GLU A 36 7.80 -5.87 -22.59
N GLN A 37 8.55 -4.79 -22.34
CA GLN A 37 8.10 -3.65 -21.52
C GLN A 37 7.04 -2.78 -22.24
N GLY A 38 6.80 -3.03 -23.52
CA GLY A 38 5.83 -2.31 -24.34
C GLY A 38 6.24 -0.86 -24.68
N ASP A 39 5.43 -0.20 -25.50
CA ASP A 39 5.72 1.15 -26.02
C ASP A 39 5.10 2.29 -25.20
N HIS A 40 4.60 2.01 -23.99
CA HIS A 40 3.97 3.04 -23.17
C HIS A 40 5.00 4.07 -22.68
N ARG A 41 4.80 5.33 -23.09
CA ARG A 41 5.66 6.47 -22.77
C ARG A 41 5.92 6.64 -21.26
N CYS A 42 4.91 6.36 -20.43
CA CYS A 42 5.04 6.46 -18.97
C CYS A 42 5.87 5.31 -18.39
N ALA A 43 5.63 4.07 -18.84
CA ALA A 43 6.41 2.91 -18.43
C ALA A 43 7.89 3.07 -18.79
N LYS A 44 8.20 3.58 -20.00
CA LYS A 44 9.57 3.86 -20.42
C LYS A 44 10.27 4.89 -19.51
N LYS A 45 9.60 5.99 -19.15
CA LYS A 45 10.15 6.99 -18.22
C LYS A 45 10.39 6.41 -16.82
N THR A 46 9.45 5.62 -16.32
CA THR A 46 9.57 4.95 -15.02
C THR A 46 10.74 3.96 -15.03
N CYS A 47 10.87 3.12 -16.06
CA CYS A 47 12.00 2.22 -16.25
C CYS A 47 13.33 2.97 -16.37
N GLU A 48 13.38 4.06 -17.14
CA GLU A 48 14.58 4.87 -17.32
C GLU A 48 15.05 5.46 -15.98
N LEU A 49 14.12 5.98 -15.17
CA LEU A 49 14.43 6.46 -13.83
C LEU A 49 14.85 5.33 -12.89
N LEU A 50 14.14 4.19 -12.92
CA LEU A 50 14.41 3.02 -12.06
C LEU A 50 15.79 2.41 -12.33
N PHE A 51 16.21 2.34 -13.60
CA PHE A 51 17.51 1.79 -13.99
C PHE A 51 18.63 2.84 -14.12
N LYS A 52 18.34 4.11 -13.84
CA LYS A 52 19.34 5.19 -13.87
C LYS A 52 20.50 4.88 -12.91
N GLY A 53 21.73 5.24 -13.32
CA GLY A 53 22.91 5.08 -12.47
C GLY A 53 23.26 3.62 -12.14
N LYS A 54 23.20 2.73 -13.14
CA LYS A 54 23.43 1.27 -13.00
C LYS A 54 22.36 0.55 -12.16
N GLY A 55 21.15 1.09 -12.07
CA GLY A 55 20.06 0.47 -11.30
C GLY A 55 20.13 0.68 -9.79
N HIS A 56 20.89 1.66 -9.32
CA HIS A 56 20.97 2.00 -7.88
C HIS A 56 19.62 2.48 -7.32
N ASN A 57 18.78 3.08 -8.16
CA ASN A 57 17.47 3.61 -7.75
C ASN A 57 16.48 2.51 -7.35
N LEU A 58 16.63 1.27 -7.86
CA LEU A 58 15.74 0.18 -7.46
C LEU A 58 15.95 -0.20 -5.98
N PRO A 59 17.16 -0.52 -5.49
CA PRO A 59 17.42 -0.70 -4.06
C PRO A 59 17.04 0.51 -3.20
N SER A 60 17.34 1.73 -3.63
CA SER A 60 16.95 2.95 -2.91
C SER A 60 15.44 3.07 -2.76
N PHE A 61 14.68 2.78 -3.82
CA PHE A 61 13.22 2.70 -3.75
C PHE A 61 12.75 1.63 -2.77
N MET A 62 13.45 0.48 -2.68
CA MET A 62 13.06 -0.57 -1.72
C MET A 62 13.13 -0.10 -0.27
N ILE A 63 14.10 0.75 0.05
CA ILE A 63 14.26 1.31 1.39
C ILE A 63 13.26 2.45 1.61
N GLY A 64 13.18 3.40 0.68
CA GLY A 64 12.32 4.59 0.78
C GLY A 64 10.83 4.24 0.85
N ARG A 65 10.37 3.24 0.07
CA ARG A 65 8.97 2.80 0.17
C ARG A 65 8.65 2.22 1.54
N GLN A 66 9.58 1.48 2.16
CA GLN A 66 9.31 0.78 3.42
C GLN A 66 9.08 1.78 4.55
N LEU A 67 9.83 2.89 4.55
CA LEU A 67 9.60 4.03 5.43
C LEU A 67 8.22 4.63 5.23
N CYS A 68 7.83 4.89 3.97
CA CYS A 68 6.52 5.47 3.66
C CYS A 68 5.36 4.54 4.07
N VAL A 69 5.45 3.26 3.73
CA VAL A 69 4.45 2.24 4.08
C VAL A 69 4.31 2.10 5.58
N THR A 70 5.42 2.03 6.33
CA THR A 70 5.39 1.91 7.80
C THR A 70 4.76 3.15 8.44
N LEU A 71 5.08 4.34 7.95
CA LEU A 71 4.46 5.59 8.42
C LEU A 71 2.96 5.63 8.13
N CYS A 72 2.54 5.22 6.94
CA CYS A 72 1.12 5.14 6.58
C CYS A 72 0.37 4.11 7.45
N PHE A 73 0.95 2.93 7.70
CA PHE A 73 0.36 1.92 8.58
C PHE A 73 0.22 2.43 10.02
N PHE A 74 1.18 3.21 10.51
CA PHE A 74 1.08 3.83 11.83
C PHE A 74 -0.11 4.80 11.90
N ILE A 75 -0.27 5.67 10.90
CA ILE A 75 -1.39 6.61 10.83
C ILE A 75 -2.72 5.84 10.73
N ILE A 76 -2.81 4.84 9.86
CA ILE A 76 -3.99 3.99 9.70
C ILE A 76 -4.35 3.34 11.04
N ALA A 77 -3.38 2.70 11.71
CA ALA A 77 -3.61 2.02 13.00
C ALA A 77 -4.18 2.97 14.07
N ARG A 78 -3.67 4.21 14.12
CA ARG A 78 -4.17 5.25 15.03
C ARG A 78 -5.58 5.71 14.70
N VAL A 79 -5.94 5.72 13.42
CA VAL A 79 -7.28 6.12 12.95
C VAL A 79 -8.30 4.99 13.10
N THR A 80 -7.87 3.72 13.04
CA THR A 80 -8.74 2.54 13.12
C THR A 80 -8.91 1.94 14.51
N THR A 81 -8.30 2.52 15.54
CA THR A 81 -8.44 2.02 16.91
C THR A 81 -9.89 2.23 17.39
N LEU A 82 -10.60 1.13 17.67
CA LEU A 82 -11.94 1.14 18.24
C LEU A 82 -11.82 1.15 19.76
N ASN A 83 -12.33 2.19 20.41
CA ASN A 83 -12.47 2.25 21.87
C ASN A 83 -13.96 2.25 22.23
N VAL A 84 -14.60 1.08 22.13
CA VAL A 84 -15.98 0.90 22.60
C VAL A 84 -15.95 0.32 24.01
N GLU A 85 -16.65 0.96 24.95
CA GLU A 85 -16.79 0.45 26.32
C GLU A 85 -17.57 -0.88 26.31
N THR A 86 -16.97 -1.95 26.80
CA THR A 86 -17.62 -3.26 26.90
C THR A 86 -18.55 -3.33 28.10
N GLY A 87 -19.73 -3.93 27.93
CA GLY A 87 -20.70 -4.12 29.02
C GLY A 87 -21.80 -3.06 29.16
N THR A 88 -21.87 -2.08 28.26
CA THR A 88 -22.96 -1.06 28.22
C THR A 88 -24.16 -1.48 27.37
N GLY A 89 -24.10 -2.63 26.70
CA GLY A 89 -25.15 -3.12 25.78
C GLY A 89 -25.08 -2.54 24.36
N GLU A 90 -24.16 -1.60 24.10
CA GLU A 90 -23.91 -1.00 22.78
C GLU A 90 -22.72 -1.67 22.06
N ASN A 91 -22.68 -3.01 22.06
CA ASN A 91 -21.65 -3.76 21.33
C ASN A 91 -21.83 -3.59 19.81
N ILE A 92 -20.73 -3.48 19.08
CA ILE A 92 -20.74 -3.33 17.62
C ILE A 92 -21.37 -4.60 17.01
N PHE A 93 -22.47 -4.44 16.27
CA PHE A 93 -23.27 -5.53 15.69
C PHE A 93 -23.98 -6.46 16.71
N GLY A 94 -24.10 -6.06 17.98
CA GLY A 94 -24.78 -6.88 19.00
C GLY A 94 -24.05 -8.18 19.35
N VAL A 95 -22.74 -8.24 19.11
CA VAL A 95 -21.89 -9.39 19.45
C VAL A 95 -21.66 -9.50 20.96
N SER A 96 -21.22 -10.68 21.42
CA SER A 96 -20.91 -10.91 22.83
C SER A 96 -19.67 -10.15 23.30
N ASP A 97 -19.61 -9.81 24.59
CA ASP A 97 -18.51 -9.03 25.20
C ASP A 97 -17.09 -9.58 24.94
N PRO A 98 -16.84 -10.90 24.88
CA PRO A 98 -15.53 -11.44 24.51
C PRO A 98 -15.13 -11.10 23.06
N ILE A 99 -16.09 -11.10 22.14
CA ILE A 99 -15.87 -10.76 20.73
C ILE A 99 -15.67 -9.24 20.60
N GLN A 100 -16.40 -8.44 21.37
CA GLN A 100 -16.20 -7.00 21.41
C GLN A 100 -14.80 -6.64 21.97
N ASN A 101 -14.35 -7.32 23.02
CA ASN A 101 -12.98 -7.16 23.54
C ASN A 101 -11.94 -7.55 22.48
N PHE A 102 -12.20 -8.60 21.70
CA PHE A 102 -11.34 -8.97 20.56
C PHE A 102 -11.31 -7.87 19.49
N PHE A 103 -12.44 -7.25 19.14
CA PHE A 103 -12.47 -6.13 18.19
C PHE A 103 -11.75 -4.89 18.72
N ASN A 104 -11.87 -4.61 20.02
CA ASN A 104 -11.16 -3.51 20.68
C ASN A 104 -9.64 -3.69 20.69
N THR A 105 -9.11 -4.91 20.54
CA THR A 105 -7.65 -5.12 20.36
C THR A 105 -7.12 -4.49 19.06
N GLY A 106 -7.99 -4.18 18.10
CA GLY A 106 -7.61 -3.68 16.78
C GLY A 106 -7.06 -4.75 15.83
N LEU A 107 -6.92 -6.00 16.28
CA LEU A 107 -6.33 -7.08 15.47
C LEU A 107 -7.16 -7.39 14.22
N LEU A 108 -8.49 -7.39 14.32
CA LEU A 108 -9.37 -7.60 13.16
C LEU A 108 -9.16 -6.51 12.10
N GLY A 109 -9.09 -5.25 12.54
CA GLY A 109 -8.82 -4.11 11.67
C GLY A 109 -7.46 -4.25 10.99
N ALA A 110 -6.43 -4.60 11.74
CA ALA A 110 -5.09 -4.85 11.21
C ALA A 110 -5.05 -6.00 10.18
N LEU A 111 -5.82 -7.08 10.41
CA LEU A 111 -5.89 -8.21 9.50
C LEU A 111 -6.58 -7.83 8.18
N ILE A 112 -7.72 -7.13 8.25
CA ILE A 112 -8.43 -6.66 7.06
C ILE A 112 -7.55 -5.69 6.26
N THR A 113 -6.90 -4.74 6.94
CA THR A 113 -6.03 -3.77 6.26
C THR A 113 -4.80 -4.42 5.64
N THR A 114 -4.25 -5.46 6.27
CA THR A 114 -3.14 -6.23 5.69
C THR A 114 -3.57 -6.95 4.40
N ILE A 115 -4.71 -7.64 4.43
CA ILE A 115 -5.19 -8.41 3.28
C ILE A 115 -5.63 -7.49 2.14
N VAL A 116 -6.57 -6.58 2.42
CA VAL A 116 -7.19 -5.72 1.40
C VAL A 116 -6.26 -4.58 1.00
N GLY A 117 -5.55 -4.01 1.97
CA GLY A 117 -4.69 -2.86 1.77
C GLY A 117 -3.33 -3.19 1.19
N SER A 118 -2.76 -4.38 1.44
CA SER A 118 -1.42 -4.71 0.96
C SER A 118 -1.42 -5.95 0.06
N VAL A 119 -1.85 -7.11 0.56
CA VAL A 119 -1.72 -8.39 -0.16
C VAL A 119 -2.50 -8.42 -1.48
N ALA A 120 -3.71 -7.88 -1.52
CA ALA A 120 -4.49 -7.82 -2.75
C ALA A 120 -3.77 -7.05 -3.87
N TRP A 121 -3.14 -5.92 -3.55
CA TRP A 121 -2.41 -5.09 -4.51
C TRP A 121 -1.13 -5.77 -4.99
N GLN A 122 -0.44 -6.47 -4.10
CA GLN A 122 0.73 -7.29 -4.43
C GLN A 122 0.38 -8.36 -5.48
N LEU A 123 -0.76 -9.03 -5.31
CA LEU A 123 -1.25 -10.03 -6.27
C LEU A 123 -1.57 -9.41 -7.63
N VAL A 124 -2.29 -8.28 -7.66
CA VAL A 124 -2.62 -7.59 -8.91
C VAL A 124 -1.36 -7.10 -9.62
N ALA A 125 -0.38 -6.58 -8.88
CA ALA A 125 0.89 -6.14 -9.45
C ALA A 125 1.74 -7.29 -9.99
N SER A 126 1.69 -8.46 -9.35
CA SER A 126 2.33 -9.67 -9.87
C SER A 126 1.68 -10.16 -11.16
N ALA A 127 0.38 -9.97 -11.34
CA ALA A 127 -0.35 -10.35 -12.55
C ALA A 127 -0.17 -9.35 -13.70
N PHE A 128 -0.13 -8.03 -13.40
CA PHE A 128 -0.09 -6.96 -14.39
C PHE A 128 0.99 -5.89 -14.10
N PRO A 129 2.29 -6.25 -14.12
CA PRO A 129 3.37 -5.33 -13.76
C PRO A 129 3.46 -4.11 -14.69
N ILE A 130 3.32 -4.29 -16.01
CA ILE A 130 3.39 -3.19 -16.98
C ILE A 130 2.22 -2.20 -16.81
N GLY A 131 1.06 -2.67 -16.34
CA GLY A 131 -0.09 -1.83 -16.02
C GLY A 131 0.24 -0.83 -14.91
N PHE A 132 0.94 -1.28 -13.86
CA PHE A 132 1.44 -0.39 -12.81
C PHE A 132 2.45 0.61 -13.35
N LEU A 133 3.44 0.17 -14.14
CA LEU A 133 4.46 1.10 -14.67
C LEU A 133 3.91 2.17 -15.61
N SER A 134 2.81 1.87 -16.31
CA SER A 134 2.19 2.78 -17.27
C SER A 134 1.38 3.91 -16.63
N PHE A 135 1.09 3.81 -15.33
CA PHE A 135 0.28 4.80 -14.63
C PHE A 135 1.15 5.94 -14.07
N PRO A 136 0.73 7.22 -14.21
CA PRO A 136 1.57 8.37 -13.84
C PRO A 136 1.86 8.46 -12.33
N LEU A 137 1.00 7.87 -11.49
CA LEU A 137 1.21 7.83 -10.04
C LEU A 137 2.46 7.02 -9.67
N THR A 138 2.81 6.00 -10.44
CA THR A 138 4.03 5.20 -10.25
C THR A 138 5.28 6.05 -10.36
N TYR A 139 5.33 6.94 -11.35
CA TYR A 139 6.46 7.85 -11.52
C TYR A 139 6.55 8.85 -10.36
N LEU A 140 5.42 9.42 -9.93
CA LEU A 140 5.36 10.33 -8.79
C LEU A 140 5.86 9.67 -7.50
N LEU A 141 5.30 8.50 -7.17
CA LEU A 141 5.68 7.75 -5.96
C LEU A 141 7.12 7.26 -6.02
N LEU A 142 7.62 6.88 -7.20
CA LEU A 142 9.03 6.54 -7.38
C LEU A 142 9.93 7.73 -7.02
N VAL A 143 9.61 8.95 -7.49
CA VAL A 143 10.38 10.15 -7.12
C VAL A 143 10.28 10.45 -5.62
N ILE A 144 9.09 10.35 -5.03
CA ILE A 144 8.90 10.57 -3.58
C ILE A 144 9.70 9.57 -2.75
N CYS A 145 9.76 8.30 -3.14
CA CYS A 145 10.54 7.28 -2.43
C CYS A 145 12.04 7.32 -2.72
N LEU A 146 12.50 8.16 -3.66
CA LEU A 146 13.93 8.37 -3.95
C LEU A 146 14.49 9.65 -3.30
N LEU A 147 13.62 10.54 -2.81
CA LEU A 147 13.95 11.71 -1.99
C LEU A 147 14.41 11.29 -0.59
#